data_AF-A0A539DF76-F1
#
_entry.id   AF-A0A539DF76-F1
#
_cell.length_a   1.000
_cell.length_b   1.000
_cell.length_c   1.000
_cell.angle_alpha   90.00
_cell.angle_beta   90.00
_cell.angle_gamma   90.00
#
_symmetry.space_group_name_H-M   'P 1'
#
loop_
_entity.id
_entity.type
_entity.pdbx_description
1 polymer ?
#
loop_
_entity_poly.entity_id
_entity_poly.type
_entity_poly.pdbx_seq_one_letter_code
_entity_poly.pdbx_strand_id
1 'polypeptide(L)'
;MPLGPYVADFCCPAIKLVIEADGGVHALREVEDKVRDDWLRSQGFVVLRFPNQTILGRPDIVIGSIRAHAAKAGVPTPHPSRSASHLPPQGGKGMSDGPEIWFYHLERSTLEQVLPGLMEKTRERGWRALVRAADARLLDDIDERFWTYRDDSFLAHGRASGAEAARQPILLTESLENPNGAQALFIVDGSELGDTKGFERCFIIFDGRDETALTGARVRWKSLKDAGAALAYWKQSPEGRWEKAA
;
A
#
# COMPACT_ATOMS: atom_id res chain seq x y z
N MET A 1 19.20 15.02 -4.87
CA MET A 1 18.62 15.66 -3.67
C MET A 1 19.61 16.63 -3.04
N PRO A 2 19.36 17.96 -3.03
CA PRO A 2 20.27 18.92 -2.43
C PRO A 2 20.26 18.85 -0.89
N LEU A 3 21.46 18.85 -0.29
CA LEU A 3 21.72 18.86 1.15
C LEU A 3 22.80 19.92 1.42
N GLY A 4 22.37 21.17 1.62
CA GLY A 4 23.29 22.30 1.73
C GLY A 4 24.15 22.45 0.47
N PRO A 5 25.49 22.43 0.56
CA PRO A 5 26.36 22.60 -0.60
C PRO A 5 26.52 21.32 -1.46
N TYR A 6 25.97 20.18 -1.02
CA TYR A 6 26.15 18.89 -1.69
C TYR A 6 24.85 18.35 -2.27
N VAL A 7 24.95 17.46 -3.27
CA VAL A 7 23.81 16.73 -3.84
C VAL A 7 24.00 15.24 -3.59
N ALA A 8 23.03 14.61 -2.94
CA ALA A 8 22.97 13.16 -2.75
C ALA A 8 22.06 12.50 -3.79
N ASP A 9 22.31 11.23 -4.12
CA ASP A 9 21.42 10.45 -4.99
C ASP A 9 20.08 10.23 -4.31
N PHE A 10 20.10 9.69 -3.08
CA PHE A 10 18.91 9.47 -2.26
C PHE A 10 19.14 9.94 -0.82
N CYS A 11 18.10 10.47 -0.19
CA CYS A 11 18.15 10.93 1.20
C CYS A 11 16.81 10.72 1.91
N CYS A 12 16.86 10.26 3.16
CA CYS A 12 15.74 10.24 4.08
C CYS A 12 16.09 11.10 5.33
N PRO A 13 15.65 12.37 5.37
CA PRO A 13 15.94 13.25 6.50
C PRO A 13 15.40 12.76 7.84
N ALA A 14 14.25 12.06 7.84
CA ALA A 14 13.57 11.57 9.04
C ALA A 14 14.41 10.58 9.85
N ILE A 15 15.17 9.71 9.18
CA ILE A 15 16.09 8.75 9.81
C ILE A 15 17.56 9.15 9.63
N LYS A 16 17.82 10.38 9.17
CA LYS A 16 19.15 10.91 8.90
C LYS A 16 20.02 9.94 8.08
N LEU A 17 19.48 9.47 6.95
CA LEU A 17 20.16 8.53 6.07
C LEU A 17 20.37 9.11 4.68
N VAL A 18 21.59 9.02 4.16
CA VAL A 18 21.95 9.30 2.77
C VAL A 18 22.39 7.99 2.12
N ILE A 19 21.94 7.73 0.89
CA ILE A 19 22.36 6.57 0.09
C ILE A 19 22.97 7.09 -1.20
N GLU A 20 24.17 6.63 -1.52
CA GLU A 20 24.88 6.98 -2.74
C GLU A 20 25.16 5.73 -3.58
N ALA A 21 24.87 5.83 -4.87
CA ALA A 21 25.20 4.81 -5.85
C ALA A 21 26.59 5.11 -6.40
N ASP A 22 27.55 4.25 -6.08
CA ASP A 22 28.92 4.40 -6.54
C ASP A 22 29.11 3.77 -7.93
N GLY A 23 29.14 4.67 -8.93
CA GLY A 23 29.40 4.33 -10.32
C GLY A 23 30.87 4.10 -10.67
N GLY A 24 31.78 4.17 -9.68
CA GLY A 24 33.19 3.88 -9.86
C GLY A 24 33.88 4.86 -10.80
N VAL A 25 34.18 6.08 -10.33
CA VAL A 25 35.29 6.86 -10.89
C VAL A 25 36.01 7.74 -9.84
N HIS A 26 37.30 7.44 -9.70
CA HIS A 26 38.47 8.26 -9.32
C HIS A 26 38.92 8.42 -7.86
N ALA A 27 40.15 7.93 -7.65
CA ALA A 27 41.13 8.29 -6.60
C ALA A 27 41.49 9.79 -6.51
N LEU A 28 40.92 10.66 -7.37
CA LEU A 28 41.07 12.12 -7.30
C LEU A 28 40.00 12.78 -6.39
N ARG A 29 39.00 12.03 -5.92
CA ARG A 29 37.89 12.53 -5.09
C ARG A 29 37.98 12.24 -3.60
N GLU A 30 38.94 11.44 -3.13
CA GLU A 30 38.99 10.98 -1.73
C GLU A 30 39.03 12.12 -0.69
N VAL A 31 39.71 13.23 -1.01
CA VAL A 31 39.80 14.39 -0.11
C VAL A 31 38.50 15.20 -0.08
N GLU A 32 37.89 15.45 -1.24
CA GLU A 32 36.59 16.13 -1.34
C GLU A 32 35.46 15.29 -0.74
N ASP A 33 35.53 13.97 -0.93
CA ASP A 33 34.61 12.99 -0.35
C ASP A 33 34.72 12.98 1.17
N LYS A 34 35.94 13.07 1.73
CA LYS A 34 36.11 13.16 3.19
C LYS A 34 35.50 14.43 3.77
N VAL A 35 35.74 15.59 3.14
CA VAL A 35 35.16 16.86 3.60
C VAL A 35 33.63 16.82 3.52
N ARG A 36 33.09 16.27 2.42
CA ARG A 36 31.65 16.06 2.23
C ARG A 36 31.06 15.13 3.28
N ASP A 37 31.68 13.97 3.51
CA ASP A 37 31.23 12.97 4.48
C ASP A 37 31.28 13.53 5.91
N ASP A 38 32.34 14.25 6.26
CA ASP A 38 32.48 14.87 7.57
C ASP A 38 31.44 15.98 7.77
N TRP A 39 31.12 16.75 6.73
CA TRP A 39 30.02 17.71 6.77
C TRP A 39 28.66 17.02 6.95
N LEU A 40 28.33 16.00 6.16
CA LEU A 40 27.07 15.25 6.27
C LEU A 40 26.91 14.62 7.67
N ARG A 41 27.99 14.03 8.20
CA ARG A 41 28.02 13.50 9.58
C ARG A 41 27.81 14.60 10.62
N SER A 42 28.38 15.79 10.44
CA SER A 42 28.13 16.93 11.35
C SER A 42 26.66 17.37 11.37
N GLN A 43 25.93 17.17 10.26
CA GLN A 43 24.48 17.41 10.16
C GLN A 43 23.63 16.25 10.70
N GLY A 44 24.28 15.22 11.25
CA GLY A 44 23.69 14.03 11.86
C GLY A 44 23.39 12.90 10.88
N PHE A 45 23.79 13.00 9.61
CA PHE A 45 23.53 11.96 8.61
C PHE A 45 24.51 10.79 8.71
N VAL A 46 23.97 9.60 8.47
CA VAL A 46 24.73 8.40 8.11
C VAL A 46 24.71 8.26 6.60
N VAL A 47 25.88 8.05 6.00
CA VAL A 47 26.04 7.86 4.55
C VAL A 47 26.32 6.39 4.27
N LEU A 48 25.47 5.75 3.47
CA LEU A 48 25.68 4.40 2.94
C LEU A 48 25.99 4.48 1.45
N ARG A 49 27.17 3.99 1.06
CA ARG A 49 27.60 3.96 -0.34
C ARG A 49 27.59 2.53 -0.86
N PHE A 50 26.97 2.30 -2.01
CA PHE A 50 26.89 0.97 -2.62
C PHE A 50 27.45 1.01 -4.04
N PRO A 51 28.42 0.14 -4.38
CA PRO A 51 28.84 -0.04 -5.76
C PRO A 51 27.67 -0.47 -6.65
N ASN A 52 27.62 0.03 -7.88
CA ASN A 52 26.57 -0.35 -8.84
C ASN A 52 26.42 -1.86 -9.00
N GLN A 53 27.52 -2.62 -8.96
CA GLN A 53 27.48 -4.08 -9.01
C GLN A 53 26.73 -4.70 -7.82
N THR A 54 26.84 -4.11 -6.62
CA THR A 54 26.09 -4.57 -5.45
C THR A 54 24.61 -4.22 -5.57
N ILE A 55 24.31 -3.01 -6.06
CA ILE A 55 22.92 -2.58 -6.28
C ILE A 55 22.22 -3.51 -7.27
N LEU A 56 22.86 -3.80 -8.40
CA LEU A 56 22.27 -4.60 -9.48
C LEU A 56 22.32 -6.11 -9.21
N GLY A 57 23.42 -6.60 -8.62
CA GLY A 57 23.65 -8.03 -8.44
C GLY A 57 23.22 -8.59 -7.08
N ARG A 58 23.13 -7.75 -6.04
CA ARG A 58 22.89 -8.14 -4.64
C ARG A 58 22.03 -7.11 -3.88
N PRO A 59 20.82 -6.80 -4.37
CA PRO A 59 19.93 -5.81 -3.73
C PRO A 59 19.54 -6.19 -2.29
N ASP A 60 19.61 -7.47 -1.93
CA ASP A 60 19.39 -7.96 -0.56
C ASP A 60 20.31 -7.29 0.46
N ILE A 61 21.58 -7.06 0.11
CA ILE A 61 22.57 -6.42 0.97
C ILE A 61 22.24 -4.94 1.17
N VAL A 62 21.83 -4.27 0.10
CA VAL A 62 21.43 -2.86 0.11
C VAL A 62 20.22 -2.67 1.01
N ILE A 63 19.16 -3.44 0.77
CA ILE A 63 17.92 -3.39 1.55
C ILE A 63 18.17 -3.75 3.02
N GLY A 64 18.99 -4.77 3.29
CA GLY A 64 19.35 -5.17 4.64
C GLY A 64 20.04 -4.06 5.43
N SER A 65 20.98 -3.36 4.80
CA SER A 65 21.71 -2.24 5.41
C SER A 65 20.79 -1.05 5.73
N ILE A 66 19.90 -0.71 4.79
CA ILE A 66 18.89 0.34 4.98
C ILE A 66 17.95 -0.03 6.14
N ARG A 67 17.44 -1.27 6.18
CA ARG A 67 16.57 -1.75 7.27
C ARG A 67 17.27 -1.71 8.63
N ALA A 68 18.54 -2.12 8.68
CA ALA A 68 19.31 -2.10 9.93
C ALA A 68 19.50 -0.67 10.46
N HIS A 69 19.72 0.31 9.57
CA HIS A 69 19.78 1.72 9.95
C HIS A 69 18.43 2.25 10.42
N ALA A 70 17.36 1.98 9.66
CA ALA A 70 16.00 2.41 10.01
C ALA A 70 15.55 1.85 11.38
N ALA A 71 15.87 0.58 11.67
CA ALA A 71 15.55 -0.03 12.97
C ALA A 71 16.25 0.67 14.15
N LYS A 72 17.50 1.11 13.98
CA LYS A 72 18.26 1.84 15.01
C LYS A 72 17.74 3.25 15.25
N ALA A 73 17.23 3.91 14.21
CA ALA A 73 16.71 5.26 14.33
C ALA A 73 15.44 5.32 15.21
N GLY A 74 14.81 4.18 15.51
CA GLY A 74 13.61 4.11 16.36
C GLY A 74 12.40 4.84 15.76
N VAL A 75 12.53 5.34 14.53
CA VAL A 75 11.46 5.96 13.78
C VAL A 75 10.53 4.82 13.36
N PRO A 76 9.26 4.81 13.78
CA PRO A 76 8.26 3.93 13.19
C PRO A 76 8.37 4.13 11.67
N THR A 77 8.39 3.06 10.87
CA THR A 77 8.28 3.16 9.41
C THR A 77 7.27 4.26 9.11
N PRO A 78 7.63 5.33 8.35
CA PRO A 78 6.78 6.50 8.22
C PRO A 78 5.42 6.00 7.77
N HIS A 79 4.47 5.99 8.70
CA HIS A 79 3.11 5.60 8.41
C HIS A 79 2.41 6.92 8.14
N PRO A 80 2.08 7.20 6.88
CA PRO A 80 1.67 8.53 6.50
C PRO A 80 0.15 8.58 6.69
N SER A 81 -0.34 8.66 7.92
CA SER A 81 -1.80 8.68 8.15
C SER A 81 -2.19 9.51 9.36
N ARG A 82 -2.08 10.84 9.23
CA ARG A 82 -2.86 11.77 10.07
C ARG A 82 -4.28 12.03 9.52
N SER A 83 -4.63 11.51 8.35
CA SER A 83 -5.94 11.75 7.70
C SER A 83 -6.94 10.63 7.98
N ALA A 84 -7.32 10.43 9.24
CA ALA A 84 -8.25 9.36 9.65
C ALA A 84 -9.73 9.78 9.66
N SER A 85 -10.07 11.05 9.43
CA SER A 85 -11.44 11.56 9.68
C SER A 85 -12.47 11.28 8.58
N HIS A 86 -12.08 10.76 7.41
CA HIS A 86 -12.98 10.46 6.28
C HIS A 86 -12.89 9.01 5.79
N LEU A 87 -12.14 8.14 6.49
CA LEU A 87 -12.00 6.73 6.15
C LEU A 87 -12.96 5.89 6.99
N PRO A 88 -13.46 4.77 6.46
CA PRO A 88 -14.43 3.97 7.18
C PRO A 88 -13.82 3.29 8.40
N PRO A 89 -14.63 3.00 9.43
CA PRO A 89 -14.15 2.40 10.66
C PRO A 89 -13.65 0.97 10.40
N GLN A 90 -12.53 0.61 11.03
CA GLN A 90 -12.06 -0.77 11.02
C GLN A 90 -12.84 -1.58 12.05
N GLY A 91 -13.80 -2.40 11.59
CA GLY A 91 -14.67 -3.16 12.48
C GLY A 91 -13.92 -4.17 13.36
N GLY A 92 -14.50 -4.48 14.52
CA GLY A 92 -14.08 -5.56 15.42
C GLY A 92 -14.38 -6.95 14.86
N LYS A 93 -13.82 -7.99 15.47
CA LYS A 93 -14.00 -9.39 15.04
C LYS A 93 -15.44 -9.84 15.37
N GLY A 94 -16.27 -10.08 14.35
CA GLY A 94 -17.58 -10.72 14.49
C GLY A 94 -17.46 -12.22 14.75
N MET A 95 -18.42 -12.79 15.49
CA MET A 95 -18.50 -14.22 15.87
C MET A 95 -19.03 -15.14 14.75
N SER A 96 -18.74 -14.87 13.48
CA SER A 96 -19.14 -15.73 12.36
C SER A 96 -18.03 -16.69 11.94
N ASP A 97 -18.40 -17.86 11.43
CA ASP A 97 -17.49 -18.92 10.96
C ASP A 97 -16.81 -18.59 9.60
N GLY A 98 -17.01 -17.37 9.10
CA GLY A 98 -16.45 -16.83 7.86
C GLY A 98 -16.23 -15.30 7.94
N PRO A 99 -15.54 -14.69 6.97
CA PRO A 99 -15.21 -13.27 7.01
C PRO A 99 -16.45 -12.39 6.96
N GLU A 100 -16.35 -11.22 7.57
CA GLU A 100 -17.31 -10.15 7.29
C GLU A 100 -17.13 -9.66 5.84
N ILE A 101 -18.23 -9.47 5.13
CA ILE A 101 -18.23 -8.94 3.76
C ILE A 101 -18.88 -7.56 3.78
N TRP A 102 -18.06 -6.55 3.48
CA TRP A 102 -18.46 -5.16 3.58
C TRP A 102 -18.69 -4.56 2.20
N PHE A 103 -19.88 -4.00 2.00
CA PHE A 103 -20.26 -3.29 0.78
C PHE A 103 -19.99 -1.80 0.97
N TYR A 104 -19.18 -1.23 0.07
CA TYR A 104 -18.80 0.17 0.05
C TYR A 104 -19.42 0.85 -1.15
N HIS A 105 -20.42 1.68 -0.85
CA HIS A 105 -21.13 2.47 -1.84
C HIS A 105 -20.44 3.83 -2.01
N LEU A 106 -19.74 4.01 -3.13
CA LEU A 106 -19.08 5.27 -3.45
C LEU A 106 -20.09 6.25 -4.08
N GLU A 107 -20.46 7.32 -3.38
CA GLU A 107 -21.43 8.31 -3.90
C GLU A 107 -20.78 9.66 -4.21
N ARG A 108 -19.76 10.03 -3.44
CA ARG A 108 -19.09 11.34 -3.50
C ARG A 108 -17.62 11.23 -3.86
N SER A 109 -16.96 10.13 -3.45
CA SER A 109 -15.56 9.87 -3.76
C SER A 109 -15.41 8.85 -4.88
N THR A 110 -14.29 8.88 -5.59
CA THR A 110 -13.92 7.84 -6.55
C THR A 110 -13.15 6.71 -5.87
N LEU A 111 -13.06 5.56 -6.54
CA LEU A 111 -12.26 4.44 -6.07
C LEU A 111 -10.81 4.86 -5.79
N GLU A 112 -10.20 5.60 -6.72
CA GLU A 112 -8.83 6.11 -6.60
C GLU A 112 -8.59 7.01 -5.38
N GLN A 113 -9.63 7.69 -4.90
CA GLN A 113 -9.55 8.55 -3.71
C GLN A 113 -9.67 7.74 -2.41
N VAL A 114 -10.40 6.63 -2.44
CA VAL A 114 -10.74 5.83 -1.24
C VAL A 114 -9.76 4.68 -1.04
N LEU A 115 -9.40 3.98 -2.11
CA LEU A 115 -8.64 2.74 -2.07
C LEU A 115 -7.26 2.90 -1.40
N PRO A 116 -6.45 3.96 -1.67
CA PRO A 116 -5.17 4.14 -1.00
C PRO A 116 -5.30 4.24 0.53
N GLY A 117 -6.31 4.96 1.02
CA GLY A 117 -6.57 5.07 2.45
C GLY A 117 -7.02 3.75 3.09
N LEU A 118 -7.76 2.92 2.35
CA LEU A 118 -8.09 1.55 2.79
C LEU A 118 -6.84 0.65 2.85
N MET A 119 -5.92 0.81 1.90
CA MET A 119 -4.66 0.09 1.91
C MET A 119 -3.81 0.49 3.12
N GLU A 120 -3.62 1.79 3.36
CA GLU A 120 -2.96 2.31 4.57
C GLU A 120 -3.54 1.67 5.83
N LYS A 121 -4.87 1.73 6.00
CA LYS A 121 -5.55 1.17 7.18
C LYS A 121 -5.37 -0.34 7.33
N THR A 122 -5.40 -1.07 6.22
CA THR A 122 -5.11 -2.50 6.21
C THR A 122 -3.68 -2.77 6.67
N ARG A 123 -2.72 -1.96 6.22
CA ARG A 123 -1.31 -2.07 6.62
C ARG A 123 -1.07 -1.66 8.08
N GLU A 124 -1.73 -0.63 8.59
CA GLU A 124 -1.67 -0.23 10.02
C GLU A 124 -2.08 -1.38 10.95
N ARG A 125 -3.05 -2.19 10.52
CA ARG A 125 -3.51 -3.37 11.24
C ARG A 125 -2.54 -4.55 11.15
N GLY A 126 -1.48 -4.44 10.36
CA GLY A 126 -0.52 -5.51 10.08
C GLY A 126 -1.01 -6.52 9.03
N TRP A 127 -2.15 -6.27 8.38
CA TRP A 127 -2.73 -7.17 7.39
C TRP A 127 -2.14 -6.97 6.00
N ARG A 128 -2.08 -8.05 5.23
CA ARG A 128 -1.86 -8.05 3.78
C ARG A 128 -3.17 -7.92 3.03
N ALA A 129 -3.12 -7.20 1.91
CA ALA A 129 -4.27 -6.96 1.05
C ALA A 129 -4.12 -7.69 -0.28
N LEU A 130 -5.25 -8.14 -0.81
CA LEU A 130 -5.41 -8.61 -2.18
C LEU A 130 -6.47 -7.75 -2.84
N VAL A 131 -6.10 -6.98 -3.86
CA VAL A 131 -7.00 -6.16 -4.66
C VAL A 131 -7.27 -6.90 -5.97
N ARG A 132 -8.54 -7.18 -6.26
CA ARG A 132 -8.97 -7.95 -7.41
C ARG A 132 -9.84 -7.12 -8.35
N ALA A 133 -9.47 -7.16 -9.62
CA ALA A 133 -10.25 -6.64 -10.73
C ALA A 133 -10.03 -7.52 -11.97
N ALA A 134 -11.03 -7.64 -12.83
CA ALA A 134 -10.95 -8.35 -14.10
C ALA A 134 -10.42 -7.42 -15.20
N ASP A 135 -10.61 -6.11 -15.05
CA ASP A 135 -10.02 -5.13 -15.95
C ASP A 135 -8.54 -4.89 -15.61
N ALA A 136 -7.65 -5.40 -16.47
CA ALA A 136 -6.22 -5.21 -16.34
C ALA A 136 -5.81 -3.72 -16.38
N ARG A 137 -6.53 -2.87 -17.15
CA ARG A 137 -6.22 -1.44 -17.22
C ARG A 137 -6.51 -0.75 -15.90
N LEU A 138 -7.62 -1.11 -15.24
CA LEU A 138 -7.91 -0.60 -13.91
C LEU A 138 -6.83 -0.99 -12.89
N LEU A 139 -6.26 -2.20 -13.00
CA LEU A 139 -5.16 -2.60 -12.12
C LEU A 139 -3.88 -1.82 -12.39
N ASP A 140 -3.60 -1.49 -13.65
CA ASP A 140 -2.46 -0.66 -14.00
C ASP A 140 -2.66 0.79 -13.50
N ASP A 141 -3.87 1.34 -13.61
CA ASP A 141 -4.22 2.65 -13.05
C ASP A 141 -4.07 2.67 -11.51
N ILE A 142 -4.48 1.58 -10.83
CA ILE A 142 -4.30 1.41 -9.38
C ILE A 142 -2.81 1.32 -9.01
N ASP A 143 -2.01 0.58 -9.77
CA ASP A 143 -0.56 0.42 -9.57
C ASP A 143 0.14 1.78 -9.63
N GLU A 144 -0.11 2.56 -10.67
CA GLU A 144 0.43 3.93 -10.79
C GLU A 144 -0.06 4.83 -9.66
N ARG A 145 -1.35 4.75 -9.31
CA ARG A 145 -1.93 5.62 -8.28
C ARG A 145 -1.39 5.35 -6.89
N PHE A 146 -1.10 4.10 -6.53
CA PHE A 146 -0.54 3.77 -5.22
C PHE A 146 0.87 4.36 -5.01
N TRP A 147 1.60 4.68 -6.07
CA TRP A 147 2.88 5.38 -5.99
C TRP A 147 2.74 6.90 -5.91
N THR A 148 1.65 7.47 -6.43
CA THR A 148 1.56 8.91 -6.73
C THR A 148 0.46 9.65 -5.97
N TYR A 149 -0.42 8.97 -5.23
CA TYR A 149 -1.58 9.64 -4.62
C TYR A 149 -1.23 10.69 -3.56
N ARG A 150 -0.05 10.62 -2.93
CA ARG A 150 0.46 11.63 -1.98
C ARG A 150 1.99 11.57 -1.90
N ASP A 151 2.65 12.72 -1.91
CA ASP A 151 4.12 12.82 -1.98
C ASP A 151 4.87 12.16 -0.82
N ASP A 152 4.24 12.03 0.35
CA ASP A 152 4.81 11.40 1.55
C ASP A 152 4.29 9.96 1.78
N SER A 153 3.62 9.37 0.78
CA SER A 153 3.06 8.03 0.88
C SER A 153 3.99 6.94 0.34
N PHE A 154 3.88 5.75 0.92
CA PHE A 154 4.54 4.56 0.40
C PHE A 154 3.66 3.33 0.65
N LEU A 155 2.90 2.93 -0.36
CA LEU A 155 2.12 1.70 -0.35
C LEU A 155 2.90 0.63 -1.10
N ALA A 156 3.71 -0.17 -0.40
CA ALA A 156 4.42 -1.29 -1.05
C ALA A 156 3.41 -2.27 -1.67
N HIS A 157 3.46 -2.45 -2.99
CA HIS A 157 2.56 -3.31 -3.73
C HIS A 157 3.23 -3.91 -4.98
N GLY A 158 2.52 -4.82 -5.63
CA GLY A 158 2.88 -5.26 -6.98
C GLY A 158 1.77 -6.07 -7.66
N ARG A 159 1.98 -6.38 -8.94
CA ARG A 159 1.08 -7.22 -9.74
C ARG A 159 1.33 -8.71 -9.48
N ALA A 160 0.27 -9.52 -9.56
CA ALA A 160 0.34 -10.98 -9.42
C ALA A 160 1.15 -11.68 -10.51
N SER A 161 1.34 -11.02 -11.66
CA SER A 161 2.23 -11.49 -12.73
C SER A 161 3.73 -11.38 -12.40
N GLY A 162 4.10 -10.65 -11.34
CA GLY A 162 5.49 -10.47 -10.93
C GLY A 162 6.06 -11.66 -10.15
N ALA A 163 7.37 -11.91 -10.30
CA ALA A 163 8.07 -13.04 -9.64
C ALA A 163 7.98 -13.02 -8.10
N GLU A 164 7.86 -11.84 -7.49
CA GLU A 164 7.80 -11.68 -6.03
C GLU A 164 6.36 -11.52 -5.51
N ALA A 165 5.33 -11.92 -6.28
CA ALA A 165 3.91 -11.75 -5.92
C ALA A 165 3.58 -12.21 -4.49
N ALA A 166 4.08 -13.38 -4.07
CA ALA A 166 3.82 -13.94 -2.74
C ALA A 166 4.37 -13.07 -1.56
N ARG A 167 5.30 -12.16 -1.83
CA ARG A 167 5.89 -11.28 -0.82
C ARG A 167 5.22 -9.92 -0.75
N GLN A 168 4.40 -9.57 -1.73
CA GLN A 168 3.81 -8.24 -1.80
C GLN A 168 2.82 -8.02 -0.64
N PRO A 169 3.00 -6.95 0.16
CA PRO A 169 2.08 -6.66 1.25
C PRO A 169 0.70 -6.21 0.77
N ILE A 170 0.62 -5.71 -0.46
CA ILE A 170 -0.61 -5.44 -1.22
C ILE A 170 -0.40 -6.06 -2.60
N LEU A 171 -1.27 -6.96 -3.02
CA LEU A 171 -1.16 -7.63 -4.32
C LEU A 171 -2.34 -7.26 -5.22
N LEU A 172 -2.05 -6.86 -6.46
CA LEU A 172 -3.03 -6.55 -7.49
C LEU A 172 -3.19 -7.76 -8.43
N THR A 173 -4.39 -8.32 -8.55
CA THR A 173 -4.61 -9.58 -9.28
C THR A 173 -5.89 -9.62 -10.10
N GLU A 174 -5.87 -10.39 -11.19
CA GLU A 174 -7.06 -10.81 -11.95
C GLU A 174 -7.57 -12.19 -11.50
N SER A 175 -6.75 -12.95 -10.77
CA SER A 175 -7.05 -14.33 -10.40
C SER A 175 -7.83 -14.45 -9.08
N LEU A 176 -8.45 -15.62 -8.89
CA LEU A 176 -9.13 -15.99 -7.65
C LEU A 176 -8.17 -16.47 -6.55
N GLU A 177 -6.88 -16.63 -6.86
CA GLU A 177 -5.88 -17.14 -5.92
C GLU A 177 -5.45 -16.08 -4.90
N ASN A 178 -4.94 -16.54 -3.75
CA ASN A 178 -4.39 -15.70 -2.68
C ASN A 178 -2.92 -16.05 -2.40
N PRO A 179 -1.99 -15.79 -3.35
CA PRO A 179 -0.61 -16.23 -3.22
C PRO A 179 0.19 -15.43 -2.18
N ASN A 180 -0.25 -14.21 -1.82
CA ASN A 180 0.42 -13.41 -0.79
C ASN A 180 -0.11 -13.66 0.63
N GLY A 181 -1.08 -14.57 0.82
CA GLY A 181 -1.68 -14.86 2.12
C GLY A 181 -2.36 -13.64 2.74
N ALA A 182 -3.06 -12.85 1.92
CA ALA A 182 -3.81 -11.69 2.35
C ALA A 182 -4.94 -12.05 3.31
N GLN A 183 -5.10 -11.23 4.36
CA GLN A 183 -6.23 -11.29 5.29
C GLN A 183 -7.42 -10.47 4.78
N ALA A 184 -7.17 -9.47 3.93
CA ALA A 184 -8.18 -8.57 3.39
C ALA A 184 -8.29 -8.69 1.87
N LEU A 185 -9.49 -9.02 1.37
CA LEU A 185 -9.81 -9.06 -0.07
C LEU A 185 -10.62 -7.84 -0.48
N PHE A 186 -10.20 -7.14 -1.53
CA PHE A 186 -10.89 -5.98 -2.10
C PHE A 186 -11.33 -6.28 -3.53
N ILE A 187 -12.63 -6.22 -3.79
CA ILE A 187 -13.23 -6.31 -5.13
C ILE A 187 -13.60 -4.90 -5.58
N VAL A 188 -13.12 -4.46 -6.74
CA VAL A 188 -13.19 -3.03 -7.13
C VAL A 188 -13.91 -2.71 -8.46
N ASP A 189 -14.25 -3.72 -9.28
CA ASP A 189 -14.92 -3.56 -10.58
C ASP A 189 -16.10 -4.55 -10.78
N GLY A 190 -16.64 -5.07 -9.68
CA GLY A 190 -17.67 -6.11 -9.74
C GLY A 190 -17.13 -7.52 -10.00
N SER A 191 -15.80 -7.72 -10.05
CA SER A 191 -15.16 -9.04 -10.12
C SER A 191 -15.70 -10.05 -9.12
N GLU A 192 -15.52 -11.33 -9.45
CA GLU A 192 -15.98 -12.43 -8.61
C GLU A 192 -15.28 -12.44 -7.25
N LEU A 193 -16.08 -12.71 -6.21
CA LEU A 193 -15.58 -12.82 -4.84
C LEU A 193 -14.75 -14.11 -4.64
N GLY A 194 -15.13 -15.20 -5.33
CA GLY A 194 -14.49 -16.51 -5.17
C GLY A 194 -14.72 -17.13 -3.79
N ASP A 195 -13.87 -18.10 -3.43
CA ASP A 195 -13.82 -18.65 -2.08
C ASP A 195 -13.27 -17.61 -1.11
N THR A 196 -14.02 -17.36 -0.04
CA THR A 196 -13.67 -16.38 0.99
C THR A 196 -12.97 -17.02 2.20
N LYS A 197 -12.79 -18.34 2.21
CA LYS A 197 -12.12 -19.05 3.30
C LYS A 197 -10.69 -18.55 3.47
N GLY A 198 -10.31 -18.24 4.71
CA GLY A 198 -8.98 -17.77 5.07
C GLY A 198 -8.79 -16.25 4.99
N PHE A 199 -9.75 -15.50 4.44
CA PHE A 199 -9.82 -14.06 4.64
C PHE A 199 -10.43 -13.75 6.00
N GLU A 200 -9.96 -12.68 6.63
CA GLU A 200 -10.56 -12.11 7.85
C GLU A 200 -11.67 -11.11 7.47
N ARG A 201 -11.53 -10.42 6.32
CA ARG A 201 -12.53 -9.48 5.81
C ARG A 201 -12.49 -9.37 4.28
N CYS A 202 -13.67 -9.25 3.68
CA CYS A 202 -13.82 -8.93 2.28
C CYS A 202 -14.51 -7.57 2.11
N PHE A 203 -14.09 -6.82 1.10
CA PHE A 203 -14.61 -5.51 0.75
C PHE A 203 -15.08 -5.56 -0.70
N ILE A 204 -16.34 -5.20 -0.94
CA ILE A 204 -16.91 -5.03 -2.27
C ILE A 204 -17.15 -3.53 -2.44
N ILE A 205 -16.33 -2.89 -3.26
CA ILE A 205 -16.38 -1.46 -3.53
C ILE A 205 -17.02 -1.25 -4.90
N PHE A 206 -18.00 -0.36 -4.98
CA PHE A 206 -18.70 -0.08 -6.24
C PHE A 206 -19.11 1.39 -6.33
N ASP A 207 -19.12 1.91 -7.54
CA ASP A 207 -19.55 3.27 -7.82
C ASP A 207 -21.08 3.35 -7.84
N GLY A 208 -21.64 4.16 -6.95
CA GLY A 208 -23.07 4.43 -6.86
C GLY A 208 -23.62 5.25 -8.02
N ARG A 209 -22.74 5.86 -8.82
CA ARG A 209 -23.10 6.64 -10.01
C ARG A 209 -23.16 5.77 -11.26
N ASP A 210 -22.72 4.51 -11.16
CA ASP A 210 -22.84 3.50 -12.22
C ASP A 210 -24.01 2.56 -11.91
N GLU A 211 -25.06 2.62 -12.73
CA GLU A 211 -26.27 1.79 -12.59
C GLU A 211 -25.98 0.29 -12.72
N THR A 212 -24.97 -0.09 -13.51
CA THR A 212 -24.57 -1.49 -13.68
C THR A 212 -23.93 -2.01 -12.40
N ALA A 213 -22.98 -1.25 -11.84
CA ALA A 213 -22.32 -1.57 -10.59
C ALA A 213 -23.32 -1.64 -9.41
N LEU A 214 -24.27 -0.69 -9.33
CA LEU A 214 -25.35 -0.70 -8.36
C LEU A 214 -26.23 -1.96 -8.44
N THR A 215 -26.65 -2.32 -9.65
CA THR A 215 -27.49 -3.49 -9.89
C THR A 215 -26.75 -4.78 -9.51
N GLY A 216 -25.49 -4.90 -9.93
CA GLY A 216 -24.62 -6.02 -9.56
C GLY A 216 -24.44 -6.15 -8.05
N ALA A 217 -24.19 -5.04 -7.35
CA ALA A 217 -24.03 -5.01 -5.90
C ALA A 217 -25.31 -5.46 -5.17
N ARG A 218 -26.50 -5.04 -5.62
CA ARG A 218 -27.79 -5.46 -5.05
C ARG A 218 -28.04 -6.97 -5.22
N VAL A 219 -27.78 -7.51 -6.40
CA VAL A 219 -27.90 -8.94 -6.68
C VAL A 219 -26.96 -9.74 -5.78
N ARG A 220 -25.70 -9.29 -5.68
CA ARG A 220 -24.68 -9.95 -4.84
C ARG A 220 -25.02 -9.87 -3.35
N TRP A 221 -25.47 -8.72 -2.87
CA TRP A 221 -25.93 -8.55 -1.48
C TRP A 221 -27.03 -9.56 -1.13
N LYS A 222 -28.04 -9.67 -1.99
CA LYS A 222 -29.14 -10.63 -1.79
C LYS A 222 -28.63 -12.07 -1.73
N SER A 223 -27.82 -12.48 -2.72
CA SER A 223 -27.25 -13.84 -2.77
C SER A 223 -26.43 -14.19 -1.52
N LEU A 224 -25.54 -13.29 -1.09
CA LEU A 224 -24.72 -13.52 0.11
C LEU A 224 -25.55 -13.51 1.40
N LYS A 225 -26.59 -12.67 1.48
CA LYS A 225 -27.51 -12.63 2.61
C LYS A 225 -28.32 -13.92 2.71
N ASP A 226 -28.83 -14.42 1.59
CA ASP A 226 -29.57 -15.68 1.50
C ASP A 226 -28.67 -16.88 1.87
N ALA A 227 -27.37 -16.78 1.59
CA ALA A 227 -26.34 -17.74 2.02
C ALA A 227 -25.90 -17.59 3.50
N GLY A 228 -26.47 -16.64 4.25
CA GLY A 228 -26.18 -16.44 5.68
C GLY A 228 -24.84 -15.76 5.98
N ALA A 229 -24.24 -15.08 5.01
CA ALA A 229 -22.97 -14.37 5.22
C ALA A 229 -23.11 -13.19 6.20
N ALA A 230 -22.04 -12.89 6.93
CA ALA A 230 -21.97 -11.71 7.79
C ALA A 230 -21.74 -10.45 6.95
N LEU A 231 -22.80 -9.68 6.69
CA LEU A 231 -22.77 -8.51 5.83
C LEU A 231 -22.76 -7.19 6.61
N ALA A 232 -22.10 -6.18 6.05
CA ALA A 232 -22.24 -4.78 6.45
C ALA A 232 -22.30 -3.88 5.21
N TYR A 233 -23.13 -2.86 5.25
CA TYR A 233 -23.27 -1.87 4.19
C TYR A 233 -22.83 -0.49 4.67
N TRP A 234 -21.91 0.12 3.94
CA TRP A 234 -21.34 1.44 4.22
C TRP A 234 -21.62 2.38 3.06
N LYS A 235 -22.09 3.59 3.38
CA LYS A 235 -22.32 4.67 2.40
C LYS A 235 -21.75 5.99 2.90
N GLN A 236 -21.60 6.95 2.00
CA GLN A 236 -21.11 8.28 2.34
C GLN A 236 -22.28 9.21 2.72
N SER A 237 -22.15 9.91 3.84
CA SER A 237 -23.08 10.97 4.26
C SER A 237 -22.96 12.19 3.31
N PRO A 238 -23.90 13.15 3.37
CA PRO A 238 -23.77 14.42 2.63
C PRO A 238 -22.46 15.16 2.90
N GLU A 239 -21.90 15.01 4.10
CA GLU A 239 -20.62 15.57 4.55
C GLU A 239 -19.40 14.71 4.17
N GLY A 240 -19.62 13.59 3.46
CA GLY A 240 -18.56 12.70 2.99
C GLY A 240 -18.02 11.72 4.04
N ARG A 241 -18.71 11.54 5.17
CA ARG A 241 -18.33 10.57 6.22
C ARG A 241 -18.92 9.19 5.93
N TRP A 242 -18.26 8.12 6.39
CA TRP A 242 -18.79 6.76 6.24
C TRP A 242 -19.78 6.41 7.33
N GLU A 243 -20.96 5.94 6.94
CA GLU A 243 -22.03 5.52 7.84
C GLU A 243 -22.48 4.10 7.53
N LYS A 244 -22.66 3.28 8.58
CA LYS A 244 -23.21 1.93 8.45
C LYS A 244 -24.72 2.04 8.23
N ALA A 245 -25.18 1.60 7.07
CA ALA A 245 -26.61 1.62 6.72
C ALA A 245 -27.33 0.29 6.99
N ALA A 246 -26.60 -0.83 6.99
CA ALA A 246 -27.11 -2.17 7.31
C ALA A 246 -25.98 -3.05 7.86
#